data_AF-A0A6P2L240-F1
#
_entry.id   AF-A0A6P2L240-F1
#
_cell.length_a   1.000
_cell.length_b   1.000
_cell.length_c   1.000
_cell.angle_alpha   90.00
_cell.angle_beta   90.00
_cell.angle_gamma   90.00
#
_symmetry.space_group_name_H-M   'P 1'
#
loop_
_entity.id
_entity.type
_entity.pdbx_description
1 polymer ?
#
loop_
_entity_poly.entity_id
_entity_poly.type
_entity_poly.pdbx_seq_one_letter_code
_entity_poly.pdbx_strand_id
1 'polypeptide(L)'
;MNTRILPVGTASLRDVAHPVGDVTDPAVREAAGALRAALRAFRDEHGFGRAVAAPQIGVGQRMIALALDGWPDVIANPEIVWRSDARMTLWDDCMCFPDLFVRVERHASVSVQYTTLDGELHRRDALSPDVSELMQHEIDHLDGKLSFDRAAGQNAVVHRSVFDADRASFAAQVDYAPQVPDAARTAPDDIQPAEAPAYPPGAAYMNGRFIPIADARVSVLDWGFLHSDVTYDTVHVWNGRFFRLDQHIARFRRSLARLRLNVPLSDDALRDILVECVRRSGLRNAYVEMLCTRGVSPTFSRDPRDAVNQFIAFAVPYGSVANERQLREGLHLHVVDDVRRIPPESVDPQIKNYHWLDLVAGLLKGYDAGAESVVLKCTDGSIAEGPGFNLFVVRDGGLRTPERGVLHGITRQTVFELAASMGIDAQADRIDDAQLRDADEVFITSTAGGIMPVTRLNGAPIGDGRPGPMTRRLFDAYWAKHEDPAWSLAVDYAAG
;
A
#
# COMPACT_ATOMS: atom_id res chain seq x y z
N MET A 1 28.39 15.23 33.92
CA MET A 1 29.28 14.52 32.96
C MET A 1 29.03 14.94 31.50
N ASN A 2 29.98 14.69 30.60
CA ASN A 2 29.82 14.89 29.15
C ASN A 2 28.78 13.91 28.59
N THR A 3 27.80 14.39 27.83
CA THR A 3 26.75 13.58 27.18
C THR A 3 26.93 13.52 25.66
N ARG A 4 27.99 14.12 25.12
CA ARG A 4 28.29 14.11 23.70
C ARG A 4 29.04 12.84 23.34
N ILE A 5 28.58 12.16 22.30
CA ILE A 5 29.28 11.02 21.71
C ILE A 5 30.59 11.50 21.09
N LEU A 6 31.67 10.85 21.47
CA LEU A 6 33.03 11.16 21.04
C LEU A 6 33.22 10.70 19.59
N PRO A 7 33.73 11.57 18.70
CA PRO A 7 34.00 11.19 17.34
C PRO A 7 35.18 10.24 17.26
N VAL A 8 35.19 9.39 16.23
CA VAL A 8 36.34 8.53 15.87
C VAL A 8 37.62 9.37 15.78
N GLY A 9 38.72 8.82 16.30
CA GLY A 9 39.98 9.54 16.45
C GLY A 9 40.22 10.10 17.85
N THR A 10 39.19 10.12 18.71
CA THR A 10 39.37 10.42 20.14
C THR A 10 40.11 9.26 20.82
N ALA A 11 41.26 9.53 21.44
CA ALA A 11 42.15 8.49 21.98
C ALA A 11 41.47 7.58 23.01
N SER A 12 40.62 8.14 23.87
CA SER A 12 39.92 7.40 24.93
C SER A 12 38.93 6.35 24.43
N LEU A 13 38.56 6.37 23.15
CA LEU A 13 37.72 5.33 22.55
C LEU A 13 38.42 3.97 22.47
N ARG A 14 39.75 3.93 22.64
CA ARG A 14 40.55 2.70 22.67
C ARG A 14 40.88 2.22 24.08
N ASP A 15 40.44 2.94 25.12
CA ASP A 15 40.65 2.53 26.50
C ASP A 15 39.72 1.38 26.87
N VAL A 16 40.24 0.38 27.58
CA VAL A 16 39.43 -0.73 28.11
C VAL A 16 38.66 -0.24 29.33
N ALA A 17 37.33 -0.36 29.28
CA ALA A 17 36.47 0.05 30.38
C ALA A 17 36.66 -0.83 31.62
N HIS A 18 36.60 -0.21 32.80
CA HIS A 18 36.75 -0.86 34.09
C HIS A 18 35.42 -1.41 34.61
N PRO A 19 35.41 -2.60 35.25
CA PRO A 19 34.19 -3.16 35.84
C PRO A 19 33.52 -2.22 36.84
N VAL A 20 32.19 -2.19 36.84
CA VAL A 20 31.38 -1.52 37.84
C VAL A 20 31.34 -2.39 39.09
N GLY A 21 31.93 -1.91 40.19
CA GLY A 21 31.95 -2.63 41.46
C GLY A 21 30.64 -2.53 42.24
N ASP A 22 30.19 -1.31 42.52
CA ASP A 22 28.94 -1.02 43.24
C ASP A 22 28.01 -0.18 42.36
N VAL A 23 26.91 -0.77 41.91
CA VAL A 23 25.90 -0.09 41.07
C VAL A 23 25.11 0.98 41.83
N THR A 24 25.19 1.00 43.17
CA THR A 24 24.58 2.02 44.01
C THR A 24 25.46 3.25 44.21
N ASP A 25 26.73 3.19 43.80
CA ASP A 25 27.65 4.34 43.85
C ASP A 25 27.04 5.53 43.08
N PRO A 26 26.90 6.71 43.73
CA PRO A 26 26.39 7.91 43.08
C PRO A 26 27.09 8.26 41.76
N ALA A 27 28.40 8.03 41.65
CA ALA A 27 29.16 8.29 40.42
C ALA A 27 28.77 7.34 39.29
N VAL A 28 28.47 6.07 39.61
CA VAL A 28 27.96 5.08 38.65
C VAL A 28 26.54 5.46 38.21
N ARG A 29 25.69 5.92 39.13
CA ARG A 29 24.33 6.38 38.81
C ARG A 29 24.34 7.63 37.93
N GLU A 30 25.23 8.58 38.20
CA GLU A 30 25.43 9.76 37.35
C GLU A 30 25.90 9.36 35.95
N ALA A 31 26.90 8.48 35.87
CA ALA A 31 27.42 7.96 34.60
C ALA A 31 26.35 7.24 33.78
N ALA A 32 25.54 6.38 34.41
CA ALA A 32 24.41 5.73 33.76
C ALA A 32 23.37 6.75 33.27
N GLY A 33 23.11 7.82 34.03
CA GLY A 33 22.25 8.92 33.62
C GLY A 33 22.78 9.68 32.40
N ALA A 34 24.08 9.98 32.38
CA ALA A 34 24.74 10.63 31.25
C ALA A 34 24.69 9.76 29.99
N LEU A 35 24.85 8.44 30.14
CA LEU A 35 24.79 7.49 29.03
C LEU A 35 23.39 7.41 28.41
N ARG A 36 22.34 7.35 29.23
CA ARG A 36 20.95 7.44 28.76
C ARG A 36 20.66 8.75 28.04
N ALA A 37 21.13 9.86 28.60
CA ALA A 37 20.94 11.19 28.01
C ALA A 37 21.65 11.30 26.65
N ALA A 38 22.86 10.74 26.52
CA ALA A 38 23.60 10.69 25.26
C ALA A 38 22.86 9.88 24.19
N LEU A 39 22.39 8.67 24.54
CA LEU A 39 21.62 7.82 23.62
C LEU A 39 20.36 8.52 23.14
N ARG A 40 19.60 9.13 24.07
CA ARG A 40 18.39 9.89 23.75
C ARG A 40 18.69 11.06 22.82
N ALA A 41 19.68 11.89 23.15
CA ALA A 41 20.04 13.05 22.35
C ALA A 41 20.44 12.67 20.91
N PHE A 42 21.25 11.61 20.77
CA PHE A 42 21.63 11.11 19.44
C PHE A 42 20.41 10.61 18.64
N ARG A 43 19.50 9.86 19.28
CA ARG A 43 18.27 9.39 18.64
C ARG A 43 17.34 10.54 18.24
N ASP A 44 17.22 11.57 19.07
CA ASP A 44 16.41 12.76 18.78
C ASP A 44 16.98 13.56 17.59
N GLU A 45 18.31 13.61 17.44
CA GLU A 45 18.98 14.30 16.33
C GLU A 45 18.96 13.50 15.02
N HIS A 46 19.21 12.20 15.08
CA HIS A 46 19.48 11.39 13.88
C HIS A 46 18.36 10.42 13.51
N GLY A 47 17.37 10.20 14.39
CA GLY A 47 16.25 9.28 14.15
C GLY A 47 16.61 7.79 14.28
N PHE A 48 17.84 7.44 14.65
CA PHE A 48 18.31 6.06 14.88
C PHE A 48 19.24 5.96 16.09
N GLY A 49 19.56 4.73 16.52
CA GLY A 49 20.51 4.45 17.60
C GLY A 49 19.98 3.46 18.62
N ARG A 50 20.47 2.21 18.60
CA ARG A 50 19.94 1.13 19.45
C ARG A 50 20.64 1.00 20.80
N ALA A 51 21.91 1.36 20.89
CA ALA A 51 22.69 1.31 22.11
C ALA A 51 23.88 2.27 22.05
N VAL A 52 24.50 2.52 23.20
CA VAL A 52 25.78 3.24 23.32
C VAL A 52 26.53 2.76 24.57
N ALA A 53 27.80 2.42 24.40
CA ALA A 53 28.73 2.04 25.44
C ALA A 53 29.36 3.28 26.10
N ALA A 54 29.58 3.21 27.41
CA ALA A 54 30.12 4.32 28.22
C ALA A 54 31.43 4.94 27.70
N PRO A 55 32.41 4.19 27.16
CA PRO A 55 33.60 4.79 26.56
C PRO A 55 33.31 5.75 25.41
N GLN A 56 32.19 5.57 24.70
CA GLN A 56 31.79 6.44 23.59
C GLN A 56 31.38 7.84 24.05
N ILE A 57 31.17 8.08 25.35
CA ILE A 57 30.98 9.42 25.93
C ILE A 57 32.13 9.83 26.87
N GLY A 58 33.22 9.07 26.87
CA GLY A 58 34.40 9.31 27.70
C GLY A 58 34.29 8.80 29.14
N VAL A 59 33.35 7.88 29.40
CA VAL A 59 33.18 7.25 30.71
C VAL A 59 33.84 5.88 30.72
N GLY A 60 34.86 5.68 31.55
CA GLY A 60 35.65 4.44 31.63
C GLY A 60 35.00 3.30 32.43
N GLN A 61 33.68 3.26 32.56
CA GLN A 61 32.95 2.21 33.29
C GLN A 61 32.34 1.21 32.31
N ARG A 62 32.30 -0.09 32.66
CA ARG A 62 31.70 -1.13 31.81
C ARG A 62 30.17 -1.07 31.85
N MET A 63 29.59 -0.13 31.11
CA MET A 63 28.14 0.05 31.01
C MET A 63 27.70 0.30 29.56
N ILE A 64 26.50 -0.16 29.24
CA ILE A 64 25.84 0.07 27.95
C ILE A 64 24.44 0.61 28.24
N ALA A 65 24.07 1.73 27.62
CA ALA A 65 22.68 2.15 27.57
C ALA A 65 21.99 1.51 26.36
N LEU A 66 20.77 1.05 26.54
CA LEU A 66 20.01 0.30 25.54
C LEU A 66 18.68 0.99 25.27
N ALA A 67 18.30 1.02 24.00
CA ALA A 67 16.95 1.36 23.54
C ALA A 67 16.36 0.13 22.84
N LEU A 68 16.28 -0.99 23.58
CA LEU A 68 15.77 -2.28 23.12
C LEU A 68 14.62 -2.74 24.01
N ASP A 69 13.55 -3.25 23.39
CA ASP A 69 12.39 -3.77 24.10
C ASP A 69 12.77 -4.97 24.98
N GLY A 70 12.24 -4.96 26.21
CA GLY A 70 12.49 -6.00 27.19
C GLY A 70 13.91 -6.01 27.77
N TRP A 71 14.78 -5.03 27.48
CA TRP A 71 16.08 -4.86 28.14
C TRP A 71 16.05 -3.70 29.15
N PRO A 72 16.88 -3.71 30.21
CA PRO A 72 17.06 -2.55 31.06
C PRO A 72 17.66 -1.37 30.29
N ASP A 73 17.27 -0.14 30.64
CA ASP A 73 17.78 1.09 30.00
C ASP A 73 19.32 1.22 30.07
N VAL A 74 19.93 0.66 31.12
CA VAL A 74 21.38 0.55 31.28
C VAL A 74 21.70 -0.79 31.91
N ILE A 75 22.67 -1.49 31.32
CA ILE A 75 23.27 -2.69 31.88
C ILE A 75 24.73 -2.42 32.27
N ALA A 76 25.15 -3.00 33.38
CA ALA A 76 26.52 -2.94 33.88
C ALA A 76 27.21 -4.30 33.72
N ASN A 77 28.52 -4.29 33.53
CA ASN A 77 29.38 -5.46 33.36
C ASN A 77 28.86 -6.51 32.35
N PRO A 78 28.40 -6.11 31.14
CA PRO A 78 27.98 -7.09 30.15
C PRO A 78 29.17 -7.93 29.66
N GLU A 79 28.98 -9.24 29.60
CA GLU A 79 29.97 -10.23 29.20
C GLU A 79 29.34 -11.29 28.28
N ILE A 80 30.03 -11.62 27.18
CA ILE A 80 29.62 -12.72 26.30
C ILE A 80 30.11 -14.05 26.88
N VAL A 81 29.18 -14.84 27.41
CA VAL A 81 29.45 -16.13 28.08
C VAL A 81 29.34 -17.34 27.14
N TRP A 82 28.76 -17.17 25.94
CA TRP A 82 28.72 -18.19 24.89
C TRP A 82 28.64 -17.55 23.51
N ARG A 83 29.17 -18.24 22.50
CA ARG A 83 29.15 -17.82 21.09
C ARG A 83 28.79 -19.03 20.22
N SER A 84 27.95 -18.82 19.21
CA SER A 84 27.64 -19.85 18.21
C SER A 84 28.84 -20.15 17.31
N ASP A 85 28.95 -21.37 16.79
CA ASP A 85 29.95 -21.66 15.73
C ASP A 85 29.61 -20.93 14.42
N ALA A 86 28.31 -20.76 14.14
CA ALA A 86 27.83 -19.99 13.00
C ALA A 86 28.28 -18.52 13.10
N ARG A 87 28.70 -17.97 11.96
CA ARG A 87 29.11 -16.58 11.79
C ARG A 87 28.30 -15.91 10.70
N MET A 88 28.25 -14.59 10.75
CA MET A 88 27.60 -13.76 9.75
C MET A 88 28.45 -12.52 9.48
N THR A 89 28.54 -12.17 8.20
CA THR A 89 29.01 -10.85 7.79
C THR A 89 27.85 -9.86 7.79
N LEU A 90 28.12 -8.60 8.13
CA LEU A 90 27.16 -7.50 8.11
C LEU A 90 27.85 -6.14 7.93
N TRP A 91 27.09 -5.12 7.56
CA TRP A 91 27.54 -3.72 7.58
C TRP A 91 27.18 -3.07 8.92
N ASP A 92 28.22 -2.79 9.71
CA ASP A 92 28.16 -2.21 11.04
C ASP A 92 28.14 -0.67 10.93
N ASP A 93 27.29 0.00 11.70
CA ASP A 93 27.34 1.45 11.91
C ASP A 93 27.61 1.80 13.36
N CYS A 94 28.19 2.98 13.59
CA CYS A 94 28.57 3.41 14.93
C CYS A 94 28.30 4.90 15.12
N MET A 95 27.82 5.28 16.30
CA MET A 95 27.56 6.68 16.65
C MET A 95 28.83 7.54 16.69
N CYS A 96 30.00 6.94 16.89
CA CYS A 96 31.29 7.65 16.86
C CYS A 96 31.71 8.09 15.45
N PHE A 97 31.10 7.52 14.40
CA PHE A 97 31.40 7.82 13.00
C PHE A 97 30.14 7.61 12.15
N PRO A 98 29.10 8.43 12.35
CA PRO A 98 27.76 8.18 11.82
C PRO A 98 27.73 8.10 10.29
N ASP A 99 28.66 8.74 9.59
CA ASP A 99 28.73 8.78 8.13
C ASP A 99 29.43 7.57 7.49
N LEU A 100 29.88 6.58 8.26
CA LEU A 100 30.59 5.42 7.74
C LEU A 100 29.90 4.11 8.15
N PHE A 101 29.89 3.16 7.22
CA PHE A 101 29.63 1.75 7.50
C PHE A 101 30.93 0.95 7.38
N VAL A 102 31.09 -0.05 8.25
CA VAL A 102 32.21 -0.99 8.22
C VAL A 102 31.69 -2.41 8.09
N ARG A 103 32.12 -3.14 7.06
CA ARG A 103 31.77 -4.56 6.93
C ARG A 103 32.57 -5.37 7.93
N VAL A 104 31.86 -6.07 8.81
CA VAL A 104 32.46 -6.88 9.89
C VAL A 104 31.94 -8.32 9.84
N GLU A 105 32.66 -9.22 10.50
CA GLU A 105 32.19 -10.59 10.76
C GLU A 105 31.93 -10.76 12.26
N ARG A 106 30.75 -11.27 12.62
CA ARG A 106 30.33 -11.53 14.00
C ARG A 106 29.79 -12.94 14.15
N HIS A 107 29.75 -13.44 15.38
CA HIS A 107 29.03 -14.70 15.66
C HIS A 107 27.53 -14.47 15.47
N ALA A 108 26.85 -15.41 14.82
CA ALA A 108 25.43 -15.29 14.48
C ALA A 108 24.53 -15.22 15.72
N SER A 109 24.95 -15.85 16.83
CA SER A 109 24.27 -15.78 18.11
C SER A 109 25.27 -15.77 19.27
N VAL A 110 24.95 -15.04 20.33
CA VAL A 110 25.72 -15.02 21.58
C VAL A 110 24.80 -15.11 22.80
N SER A 111 25.33 -15.63 23.91
CA SER A 111 24.70 -15.46 25.22
C SER A 111 25.42 -14.37 26.00
N VAL A 112 24.67 -13.48 26.64
CA VAL A 112 25.22 -12.36 27.41
C VAL A 112 24.76 -12.43 28.86
N GLN A 113 25.71 -12.26 29.77
CA GLN A 113 25.46 -12.05 31.19
C GLN A 113 25.70 -10.58 31.53
N TYR A 114 24.87 -9.98 32.39
CA TYR A 114 25.00 -8.58 32.80
C TYR A 114 24.37 -8.34 34.17
N THR A 115 24.71 -7.20 34.78
CA THR A 115 24.12 -6.73 36.05
C THR A 115 23.19 -5.55 35.78
N THR A 116 22.00 -5.53 36.38
CA THR A 116 21.10 -4.38 36.32
C THR A 116 21.59 -3.27 37.26
N LEU A 117 21.09 -2.04 37.10
CA LEU A 117 21.40 -0.99 38.06
C LEU A 117 20.84 -1.27 39.46
N ASP A 118 19.92 -2.22 39.64
CA ASP A 118 19.43 -2.64 40.95
C ASP A 118 20.31 -3.72 41.60
N GLY A 119 21.39 -4.14 40.92
CA GLY A 119 22.38 -5.09 41.42
C GLY A 119 22.07 -6.55 41.11
N GLU A 120 21.01 -6.82 40.34
CA GLU A 120 20.63 -8.18 39.97
C GLU A 120 21.47 -8.69 38.80
N LEU A 121 21.94 -9.94 38.89
CA LEU A 121 22.64 -10.62 37.81
C LEU A 121 21.64 -11.32 36.89
N HIS A 122 21.71 -11.03 35.60
CA HIS A 122 20.86 -11.60 34.57
C HIS A 122 21.70 -12.28 33.48
N ARG A 123 21.15 -13.31 32.86
CA ARG A 123 21.73 -14.00 31.72
C ARG A 123 20.67 -14.18 30.64
N ARG A 124 21.03 -13.89 29.40
CA ARG A 124 20.21 -14.16 28.21
C ARG A 124 20.96 -15.06 27.28
N ASP A 125 20.35 -16.20 26.98
CA ASP A 125 20.97 -17.24 26.16
C ASP A 125 20.55 -17.16 24.71
N ALA A 126 21.50 -17.47 23.81
CA ALA A 126 21.27 -17.61 22.38
C ALA A 126 20.44 -16.48 21.79
N LEU A 127 20.92 -15.25 21.94
CA LEU A 127 20.25 -14.04 21.44
C LEU A 127 20.02 -14.15 19.92
N SER A 128 18.95 -13.49 19.44
CA SER A 128 18.66 -13.38 18.02
C SER A 128 19.79 -12.65 17.28
N PRO A 129 19.92 -12.81 15.95
CA PRO A 129 21.01 -12.21 15.18
C PRO A 129 21.13 -10.68 15.34
N ASP A 130 20.01 -9.95 15.36
CA ASP A 130 19.93 -8.49 15.52
C ASP A 130 20.44 -8.01 16.89
N VAL A 131 20.09 -8.72 17.97
CA VAL A 131 20.57 -8.37 19.31
C VAL A 131 22.00 -8.85 19.51
N SER A 132 22.38 -9.97 18.89
CA SER A 132 23.71 -10.55 18.97
C SER A 132 24.77 -9.67 18.33
N GLU A 133 24.50 -9.10 17.15
CA GLU A 133 25.43 -8.16 16.52
C GLU A 133 25.58 -6.88 17.35
N LEU A 134 24.48 -6.32 17.86
CA LEU A 134 24.52 -5.12 18.68
C LEU A 134 25.31 -5.34 19.97
N MET A 135 25.05 -6.43 20.70
CA MET A 135 25.78 -6.71 21.95
C MET A 135 27.27 -6.93 21.70
N GLN A 136 27.63 -7.62 20.62
CA GLN A 136 29.04 -7.77 20.24
C GLN A 136 29.67 -6.42 19.87
N HIS A 137 28.93 -5.52 19.22
CA HIS A 137 29.38 -4.16 18.89
C HIS A 137 29.66 -3.34 20.15
N GLU A 138 28.69 -3.26 21.06
CA GLU A 138 28.82 -2.44 22.25
C GLU A 138 29.86 -3.00 23.24
N ILE A 139 29.99 -4.32 23.34
CA ILE A 139 31.04 -4.96 24.16
C ILE A 139 32.42 -4.75 23.54
N ASP A 140 32.55 -4.72 22.21
CA ASP A 140 33.81 -4.34 21.56
C ASP A 140 34.24 -2.92 21.99
N HIS A 141 33.31 -1.96 22.10
CA HIS A 141 33.61 -0.63 22.64
C HIS A 141 34.08 -0.65 24.10
N LEU A 142 33.50 -1.52 24.95
CA LEU A 142 33.98 -1.71 26.34
C LEU A 142 35.39 -2.31 26.41
N ASP A 143 35.81 -3.00 25.36
CA ASP A 143 37.12 -3.63 25.23
C ASP A 143 38.12 -2.77 24.45
N GLY A 144 37.79 -1.50 24.17
CA GLY A 144 38.65 -0.57 23.44
C GLY A 144 38.81 -0.88 21.95
N LYS A 145 37.87 -1.65 21.38
CA LYS A 145 37.85 -2.03 19.96
C LYS A 145 36.78 -1.22 19.22
N LEU A 146 37.08 -0.88 17.97
CA LEU A 146 36.16 -0.25 17.04
C LEU A 146 35.83 -1.22 15.90
N SER A 147 34.75 -0.97 15.15
CA SER A 147 34.38 -1.79 13.98
C SER A 147 35.53 -1.93 12.97
N PHE A 148 36.42 -0.94 12.87
CA PHE A 148 37.63 -1.01 12.03
C PHE A 148 38.58 -2.15 12.40
N ASP A 149 38.66 -2.51 13.69
CA ASP A 149 39.48 -3.63 14.18
C ASP A 149 38.83 -5.00 13.84
N ARG A 150 37.57 -4.98 13.37
CA ARG A 150 36.77 -6.13 12.91
C ARG A 150 36.51 -6.15 11.40
N ALA A 151 37.13 -5.23 10.65
CA ALA A 151 36.86 -5.05 9.22
C ALA A 151 37.19 -6.32 8.41
N ALA A 152 36.26 -6.75 7.55
CA ALA A 152 36.35 -7.99 6.79
C ALA A 152 36.20 -7.80 5.27
N GLY A 153 37.12 -8.41 4.51
CA GLY A 153 37.12 -8.42 3.03
C GLY A 153 37.63 -7.14 2.38
N GLN A 154 37.56 -7.07 1.04
CA GLN A 154 37.97 -5.88 0.28
C GLN A 154 36.92 -4.76 0.35
N ASN A 155 37.37 -3.51 0.39
CA ASN A 155 36.51 -2.32 0.51
C ASN A 155 35.54 -2.39 1.70
N ALA A 156 36.05 -2.82 2.86
CA ALA A 156 35.27 -3.02 4.07
C ALA A 156 34.78 -1.72 4.74
N VAL A 157 35.03 -0.55 4.16
CA VAL A 157 34.54 0.74 4.68
C VAL A 157 33.87 1.50 3.54
N VAL A 158 32.67 2.00 3.77
CA VAL A 158 31.90 2.77 2.80
C VAL A 158 31.23 3.96 3.46
N HIS A 159 31.17 5.08 2.74
CA HIS A 159 30.45 6.26 3.20
C HIS A 159 28.93 6.02 3.15
N ARG A 160 28.19 6.49 4.15
CA ARG A 160 26.74 6.32 4.28
C ARG A 160 25.99 6.77 3.04
N SER A 161 26.36 7.91 2.45
CA SER A 161 25.72 8.39 1.21
C SER A 161 25.88 7.44 0.02
N VAL A 162 26.98 6.70 -0.06
CA VAL A 162 27.22 5.70 -1.12
C VAL A 162 26.43 4.43 -0.81
N PHE A 163 26.43 4.00 0.45
CA PHE A 163 25.66 2.86 0.91
C PHE A 163 24.15 3.06 0.68
N ASP A 164 23.62 4.23 1.06
CA ASP A 164 22.20 4.55 0.93
C ASP A 164 21.73 4.68 -0.51
N ALA A 165 22.61 5.10 -1.42
CA ALA A 165 22.31 5.19 -2.85
C ALA A 165 22.13 3.80 -3.52
N ASP A 166 22.69 2.73 -2.95
CA ASP A 166 22.62 1.37 -3.49
C ASP A 166 22.56 0.29 -2.38
N ARG A 167 21.61 0.45 -1.46
CA ARG A 167 21.46 -0.47 -0.31
C ARG A 167 21.34 -1.93 -0.72
N ALA A 168 20.68 -2.20 -1.85
CA ALA A 168 20.46 -3.55 -2.32
C ALA A 168 21.77 -4.25 -2.70
N SER A 169 22.68 -3.56 -3.41
CA SER A 169 23.98 -4.12 -3.75
C SER A 169 24.84 -4.36 -2.51
N PHE A 170 24.86 -3.43 -1.56
CA PHE A 170 25.63 -3.62 -0.33
C PHE A 170 25.06 -4.69 0.59
N ALA A 171 23.73 -4.82 0.69
CA ALA A 171 23.07 -5.89 1.42
C ALA A 171 23.39 -7.27 0.81
N ALA A 172 23.53 -7.37 -0.51
CA ALA A 172 23.92 -8.61 -1.18
C ALA A 172 25.39 -9.02 -0.96
N GLN A 173 26.22 -8.15 -0.37
CA GLN A 173 27.62 -8.44 -0.06
C GLN A 173 27.84 -9.08 1.32
N VAL A 174 26.77 -9.28 2.09
CA VAL A 174 26.82 -9.76 3.47
C VAL A 174 25.77 -10.84 3.73
N ASP A 175 26.03 -11.70 4.71
CA ASP A 175 25.12 -12.80 5.10
C ASP A 175 23.90 -12.28 5.87
N TYR A 176 24.05 -11.14 6.56
CA TYR A 176 23.03 -10.53 7.37
C TYR A 176 22.98 -9.01 7.14
N ALA A 177 21.80 -8.51 6.75
CA ALA A 177 21.49 -7.10 6.75
C ALA A 177 20.50 -6.85 7.90
N PRO A 178 20.89 -6.11 8.95
CA PRO A 178 19.95 -5.72 9.99
C PRO A 178 18.77 -5.02 9.32
N GLN A 179 17.56 -5.52 9.54
CA GLN A 179 16.38 -4.75 9.19
C GLN A 179 16.45 -3.50 10.06
N VAL A 180 16.78 -2.34 9.47
CA VAL A 180 16.62 -1.06 10.14
C VAL A 180 15.17 -1.04 10.60
N PRO A 181 14.88 -1.09 11.90
CA PRO A 181 13.52 -0.93 12.34
C PRO A 181 13.13 0.45 11.84
N ASP A 182 12.11 0.50 10.99
CA ASP A 182 11.34 1.72 10.79
C ASP A 182 11.10 2.27 12.20
N ALA A 183 11.39 3.55 12.45
CA ALA A 183 11.31 4.16 13.77
C ALA A 183 9.85 4.31 14.26
N ALA A 184 9.04 3.26 14.12
CA ALA A 184 7.72 3.14 14.68
C ALA A 184 7.86 2.64 16.11
N ARG A 185 7.53 3.53 17.05
CA ARG A 185 7.03 3.14 18.38
C ARG A 185 6.08 1.94 18.19
N THR A 186 6.40 0.81 18.80
CA THR A 186 5.42 -0.26 18.97
C THR A 186 4.23 0.31 19.74
N ALA A 187 3.03 -0.02 19.28
CA ALA A 187 1.79 0.34 19.94
C ALA A 187 1.83 -0.15 21.41
N PRO A 188 1.11 0.50 22.35
CA PRO A 188 1.03 0.01 23.74
C PRO A 188 0.69 -1.49 23.80
N ASP A 189 1.24 -2.19 24.79
CA ASP A 189 1.25 -3.65 24.94
C ASP A 189 -0.14 -4.33 24.92
N ASP A 190 -1.22 -3.56 25.00
CA ASP A 190 -2.61 -3.99 24.91
C ASP A 190 -3.14 -4.10 23.48
N ILE A 191 -2.40 -3.62 22.48
CA ILE A 191 -2.76 -3.72 21.06
C ILE A 191 -1.99 -4.88 20.44
N GLN A 192 -2.61 -6.06 20.40
CA GLN A 192 -2.10 -7.13 19.54
C GLN A 192 -2.03 -6.60 18.10
N PRO A 193 -0.87 -6.68 17.42
CA PRO A 193 -0.82 -6.35 16.01
C PRO A 193 -1.83 -7.24 15.29
N ALA A 194 -2.75 -6.61 14.56
CA ALA A 194 -3.71 -7.33 13.74
C ALA A 194 -2.95 -8.31 12.84
N GLU A 195 -3.46 -9.54 12.67
CA GLU A 195 -2.88 -10.49 11.72
C GLU A 195 -2.64 -9.80 10.38
N ALA A 196 -1.45 -10.00 9.82
CA ALA A 196 -1.10 -9.41 8.53
C ALA A 196 -2.18 -9.80 7.51
N PRO A 197 -2.83 -8.83 6.85
CA PRO A 197 -3.94 -9.14 5.96
C PRO A 197 -3.47 -10.08 4.84
N ALA A 198 -4.27 -11.11 4.54
CA ALA A 198 -4.04 -11.96 3.40
C ALA A 198 -4.31 -11.16 2.11
N TYR A 199 -3.25 -10.76 1.41
CA TYR A 199 -3.37 -10.08 0.13
C TYR A 199 -3.62 -11.09 -0.99
N PRO A 200 -4.49 -10.77 -1.99
CA PRO A 200 -4.63 -11.62 -3.16
C PRO A 200 -3.31 -11.66 -3.96
N PRO A 201 -3.07 -12.69 -4.78
CA PRO A 201 -1.93 -12.69 -5.70
C PRO A 201 -2.08 -11.54 -6.71
N GLY A 202 -1.00 -10.83 -7.01
CA GLY A 202 -1.05 -9.70 -7.91
C GLY A 202 0.27 -8.97 -8.03
N ALA A 203 0.33 -8.02 -8.96
CA ALA A 203 1.49 -7.17 -9.18
C ALA A 203 1.05 -5.71 -9.31
N ALA A 204 1.89 -4.80 -8.82
CA ALA A 204 1.69 -3.36 -8.91
C ALA A 204 2.90 -2.70 -9.59
N TYR A 205 2.66 -1.57 -10.23
CA TYR A 205 3.66 -0.60 -10.66
C TYR A 205 3.49 0.68 -9.84
N MET A 206 4.52 1.05 -9.10
CA MET A 206 4.51 2.19 -8.20
C MET A 206 5.95 2.70 -8.02
N ASN A 207 6.15 4.03 -8.00
CA ASN A 207 7.47 4.65 -7.87
C ASN A 207 8.51 4.14 -8.90
N GLY A 208 8.07 3.93 -10.14
CA GLY A 208 8.96 3.51 -11.24
C GLY A 208 9.35 2.03 -11.26
N ARG A 209 8.77 1.20 -10.37
CA ARG A 209 9.13 -0.23 -10.24
C ARG A 209 7.90 -1.12 -10.19
N PHE A 210 8.06 -2.35 -10.68
CA PHE A 210 7.10 -3.43 -10.49
C PHE A 210 7.38 -4.16 -9.18
N ILE A 211 6.35 -4.35 -8.35
CA ILE A 211 6.42 -4.97 -7.03
C ILE A 211 5.24 -5.95 -6.83
N PRO A 212 5.36 -6.95 -5.94
CA PRO A 212 4.20 -7.71 -5.48
C PRO A 212 3.10 -6.79 -4.94
N ILE A 213 1.84 -7.13 -5.17
CA ILE A 213 0.71 -6.31 -4.66
C ILE A 213 0.74 -6.15 -3.14
N ALA A 214 1.21 -7.18 -2.43
CA ALA A 214 1.36 -7.19 -0.97
C ALA A 214 2.39 -6.15 -0.46
N ASP A 215 3.25 -5.62 -1.34
CA ASP A 215 4.30 -4.65 -1.00
C ASP A 215 3.93 -3.21 -1.43
N ALA A 216 2.80 -3.02 -2.13
CA ALA A 216 2.35 -1.70 -2.56
C ALA A 216 1.93 -0.86 -1.34
N ARG A 217 2.55 0.32 -1.17
CA ARG A 217 2.30 1.23 -0.03
C ARG A 217 2.21 2.67 -0.53
N VAL A 218 1.16 3.36 -0.10
CA VAL A 218 0.98 4.79 -0.33
C VAL A 218 1.33 5.53 0.96
N SER A 219 1.92 6.72 0.85
CA SER A 219 2.17 7.58 2.02
C SER A 219 0.84 7.98 2.66
N VAL A 220 0.78 7.96 3.99
CA VAL A 220 -0.37 8.55 4.73
C VAL A 220 -0.53 10.05 4.49
N LEU A 221 0.50 10.70 3.94
CA LEU A 221 0.49 12.11 3.57
C LEU A 221 0.05 12.35 2.12
N ASP A 222 -0.22 11.29 1.34
CA ASP A 222 -0.71 11.42 -0.02
C ASP A 222 -2.13 12.00 -0.02
N TRP A 223 -2.37 13.05 -0.81
CA TRP A 223 -3.66 13.71 -0.88
C TRP A 223 -4.74 12.87 -1.55
N GLY A 224 -4.38 11.84 -2.31
CA GLY A 224 -5.29 10.80 -2.76
C GLY A 224 -5.85 9.99 -1.58
N PHE A 225 -5.08 9.79 -0.51
CA PHE A 225 -5.54 9.15 0.71
C PHE A 225 -6.26 10.13 1.65
N LEU A 226 -5.67 11.31 1.90
CA LEU A 226 -6.20 12.28 2.87
C LEU A 226 -7.48 12.98 2.40
N HIS A 227 -7.60 13.24 1.09
CA HIS A 227 -8.66 14.10 0.53
C HIS A 227 -9.39 13.47 -0.66
N SER A 228 -9.02 12.26 -1.09
CA SER A 228 -9.51 11.67 -2.33
C SER A 228 -9.22 12.56 -3.56
N ASP A 229 -8.13 13.36 -3.53
CA ASP A 229 -7.65 14.12 -4.71
C ASP A 229 -6.90 13.17 -5.65
N VAL A 230 -7.69 12.36 -6.36
CA VAL A 230 -7.24 11.26 -7.21
C VAL A 230 -8.30 10.98 -8.27
N THR A 231 -7.83 10.54 -9.45
CA THR A 231 -8.69 9.85 -10.42
C THR A 231 -8.11 8.48 -10.74
N TYR A 232 -8.98 7.58 -11.15
CA TYR A 232 -8.60 6.24 -11.54
C TYR A 232 -9.41 5.77 -12.74
N ASP A 233 -8.92 4.73 -13.40
CA ASP A 233 -9.70 3.95 -14.35
C ASP A 233 -9.42 2.46 -14.16
N THR A 234 -10.42 1.66 -14.51
CA THR A 234 -10.45 0.23 -14.25
C THR A 234 -10.78 -0.48 -15.54
N VAL A 235 -9.91 -1.40 -15.94
CA VAL A 235 -10.05 -2.29 -17.08
C VAL A 235 -9.96 -3.74 -16.59
N HIS A 236 -10.57 -4.68 -17.27
CA HIS A 236 -10.40 -6.09 -16.94
C HIS A 236 -9.69 -6.84 -18.05
N VAL A 237 -9.07 -7.94 -17.64
CA VAL A 237 -8.55 -8.99 -18.50
C VAL A 237 -9.46 -10.19 -18.38
N TRP A 238 -9.87 -10.75 -19.51
CA TRP A 238 -10.64 -11.99 -19.58
C TRP A 238 -9.96 -12.96 -20.53
N ASN A 239 -9.74 -14.20 -20.09
CA ASN A 239 -9.01 -15.23 -20.85
C ASN A 239 -7.68 -14.73 -21.44
N GLY A 240 -6.94 -13.92 -20.67
CA GLY A 240 -5.65 -13.37 -21.06
C GLY A 240 -5.73 -12.21 -22.06
N ARG A 241 -6.89 -11.57 -22.21
CA ARG A 241 -7.10 -10.44 -23.11
C ARG A 241 -7.68 -9.23 -22.38
N PHE A 242 -7.03 -8.08 -22.47
CA PHE A 242 -7.63 -6.82 -22.06
C PHE A 242 -8.82 -6.50 -22.94
N PHE A 243 -9.91 -6.00 -22.36
CA PHE A 243 -11.06 -5.52 -23.11
C PHE A 243 -11.09 -3.99 -23.15
N ARG A 244 -11.11 -3.39 -24.35
CA ARG A 244 -11.24 -1.94 -24.58
C ARG A 244 -10.22 -1.07 -23.84
N LEU A 245 -8.97 -1.54 -23.74
CA LEU A 245 -7.90 -0.87 -22.98
C LEU A 245 -7.69 0.59 -23.43
N ASP A 246 -7.64 0.84 -24.73
CA ASP A 246 -7.40 2.18 -25.26
C ASP A 246 -8.52 3.16 -24.89
N GLN A 247 -9.77 2.70 -24.82
CA GLN A 247 -10.90 3.54 -24.39
C GLN A 247 -10.81 3.89 -22.90
N HIS A 248 -10.33 2.95 -22.06
CA HIS A 248 -10.05 3.20 -20.66
C HIS A 248 -8.89 4.20 -20.47
N ILE A 249 -7.78 4.03 -21.20
CA ILE A 249 -6.65 4.99 -21.18
C ILE A 249 -7.12 6.38 -21.63
N ALA A 250 -7.90 6.46 -22.71
CA ALA A 250 -8.42 7.74 -23.20
C ALA A 250 -9.34 8.42 -22.18
N ARG A 251 -10.16 7.66 -21.43
CA ARG A 251 -10.99 8.22 -20.36
C ARG A 251 -10.14 8.68 -19.17
N PHE A 252 -9.17 7.88 -18.75
CA PHE A 252 -8.20 8.25 -17.72
C PHE A 252 -7.51 9.57 -18.05
N ARG A 253 -7.02 9.75 -19.28
CA ARG A 253 -6.42 11.01 -19.76
C ARG A 253 -7.34 12.22 -19.64
N ARG A 254 -8.62 12.07 -20.00
CA ARG A 254 -9.61 13.15 -19.83
C ARG A 254 -9.79 13.51 -18.35
N SER A 255 -9.86 12.51 -17.47
CA SER A 255 -9.95 12.74 -16.03
C SER A 255 -8.72 13.46 -15.48
N LEU A 256 -7.50 13.03 -15.87
CA LEU A 256 -6.24 13.70 -15.50
C LEU A 256 -6.26 15.17 -15.89
N ALA A 257 -6.64 15.47 -17.14
CA ALA A 257 -6.70 16.84 -17.65
C ALA A 257 -7.69 17.70 -16.86
N ARG A 258 -8.88 17.17 -16.54
CA ARG A 258 -9.90 17.90 -15.76
C ARG A 258 -9.44 18.19 -14.33
N LEU A 259 -8.71 17.27 -13.71
CA LEU A 259 -8.14 17.45 -12.37
C LEU A 259 -6.78 18.16 -12.35
N ARG A 260 -6.23 18.54 -13.51
CA ARG A 260 -4.87 19.10 -13.63
C ARG A 260 -3.82 18.21 -12.95
N LEU A 261 -3.94 16.90 -13.18
CA LEU A 261 -2.97 15.90 -12.76
C LEU A 261 -2.04 15.58 -13.93
N ASN A 262 -0.77 15.32 -13.62
CA ASN A 262 0.27 15.06 -14.60
C ASN A 262 0.79 13.63 -14.47
N VAL A 263 0.71 12.87 -15.55
CA VAL A 263 1.36 11.56 -15.71
C VAL A 263 2.24 11.65 -16.97
N PRO A 264 3.57 11.79 -16.81
CA PRO A 264 4.50 12.04 -17.91
C PRO A 264 4.88 10.74 -18.67
N LEU A 265 3.88 9.90 -18.93
CA LEU A 265 4.00 8.66 -19.70
C LEU A 265 3.21 8.84 -21.00
N SER A 266 3.63 8.18 -22.09
CA SER A 266 2.80 8.07 -23.30
C SER A 266 1.67 7.04 -23.08
N ASP A 267 0.68 7.01 -23.97
CA ASP A 267 -0.38 6.00 -23.93
C ASP A 267 0.19 4.58 -24.14
N ASP A 268 1.22 4.45 -24.98
CA ASP A 268 1.95 3.19 -25.16
C ASP A 268 2.65 2.76 -23.88
N ALA A 269 3.33 3.68 -23.18
CA ALA A 269 3.97 3.36 -21.90
C ALA A 269 2.95 2.97 -20.82
N LEU A 270 1.78 3.62 -20.78
CA LEU A 270 0.68 3.22 -19.89
C LEU A 270 0.19 1.80 -20.22
N ARG A 271 0.01 1.50 -21.52
CA ARG A 271 -0.39 0.17 -21.98
C ARG A 271 0.62 -0.88 -21.55
N ASP A 272 1.91 -0.64 -21.80
CA ASP A 272 2.99 -1.57 -21.47
C ASP A 272 3.05 -1.84 -19.96
N ILE A 273 2.91 -0.81 -19.13
CA ILE A 273 2.87 -0.97 -17.66
C ILE A 273 1.70 -1.85 -17.22
N LEU A 274 0.50 -1.63 -17.77
CA LEU A 274 -0.69 -2.40 -17.40
C LEU A 274 -0.57 -3.87 -17.86
N VAL A 275 -0.07 -4.08 -19.08
CA VAL A 275 0.21 -5.43 -19.61
C VAL A 275 1.25 -6.15 -18.75
N GLU A 276 2.30 -5.45 -18.33
CA GLU A 276 3.36 -6.01 -17.49
C GLU A 276 2.87 -6.37 -16.08
N CYS A 277 1.98 -5.56 -15.47
CA CYS A 277 1.31 -5.93 -14.21
C CYS A 277 0.55 -7.25 -14.35
N VAL A 278 -0.23 -7.41 -15.43
CA VAL A 278 -0.98 -8.66 -15.67
C VAL A 278 -0.03 -9.83 -15.92
N ARG A 279 0.99 -9.64 -16.75
CA ARG A 279 1.98 -10.67 -17.07
C ARG A 279 2.67 -11.19 -15.82
N ARG A 280 3.17 -10.28 -14.96
CA ARG A 280 3.84 -10.63 -13.69
C ARG A 280 2.92 -11.30 -12.69
N SER A 281 1.64 -10.93 -12.67
CA SER A 281 0.66 -11.60 -11.81
C SER A 281 0.31 -13.03 -12.27
N GLY A 282 0.57 -13.37 -13.55
CA GLY A 282 0.15 -14.63 -14.17
C GLY A 282 -1.36 -14.79 -14.37
N LEU A 283 -2.17 -13.80 -13.96
CA LEU A 283 -3.62 -13.88 -13.98
C LEU A 283 -4.16 -13.84 -15.41
N ARG A 284 -5.02 -14.81 -15.75
CA ARG A 284 -5.78 -14.82 -17.01
C ARG A 284 -7.09 -14.05 -16.93
N ASN A 285 -7.68 -13.97 -15.74
CA ASN A 285 -8.83 -13.14 -15.45
C ASN A 285 -8.42 -12.16 -14.35
N ALA A 286 -8.30 -10.88 -14.70
CA ALA A 286 -7.75 -9.87 -13.80
C ALA A 286 -8.61 -8.61 -13.75
N TYR A 287 -8.70 -8.03 -12.55
CA TYR A 287 -9.06 -6.63 -12.34
C TYR A 287 -7.78 -5.81 -12.43
N VAL A 288 -7.75 -4.84 -13.34
CA VAL A 288 -6.58 -3.99 -13.56
C VAL A 288 -6.98 -2.54 -13.38
N GLU A 289 -6.26 -1.83 -12.54
CA GLU A 289 -6.55 -0.44 -12.21
C GLU A 289 -5.32 0.42 -12.43
N MET A 290 -5.57 1.62 -12.97
CA MET A 290 -4.60 2.69 -13.10
C MET A 290 -5.14 3.92 -12.39
N LEU A 291 -4.32 4.59 -11.58
CA LEU A 291 -4.73 5.77 -10.84
C LEU A 291 -3.62 6.79 -10.75
N CYS A 292 -4.00 8.05 -10.59
CA CYS A 292 -3.08 9.14 -10.34
C CYS A 292 -3.59 9.95 -9.16
N THR A 293 -2.82 10.00 -8.09
CA THR A 293 -3.10 10.89 -6.96
C THR A 293 -2.46 12.25 -7.21
N ARG A 294 -2.97 13.28 -6.53
CA ARG A 294 -2.27 14.56 -6.37
C ARG A 294 -0.90 14.39 -5.72
N GLY A 295 -0.74 13.36 -4.89
CA GLY A 295 0.52 12.97 -4.27
C GLY A 295 0.80 13.74 -2.99
N VAL A 296 2.09 13.97 -2.71
CA VAL A 296 2.56 14.63 -1.49
C VAL A 296 3.12 16.00 -1.84
N SER A 297 2.88 16.98 -0.96
CA SER A 297 3.51 18.30 -1.01
C SER A 297 4.84 18.26 -0.24
N PRO A 298 6.02 18.39 -0.90
CA PRO A 298 7.32 18.23 -0.23
C PRO A 298 7.58 19.24 0.90
N THR A 299 6.92 20.41 0.82
CA THR A 299 7.04 21.51 1.78
C THR A 299 5.82 21.64 2.68
N PHE A 300 4.87 20.69 2.62
CA PHE A 300 3.55 20.79 3.25
C PHE A 300 2.74 22.03 2.82
N SER A 301 3.08 22.62 1.67
CA SER A 301 2.27 23.65 1.02
C SER A 301 0.85 23.13 0.78
N ARG A 302 -0.14 23.98 1.06
CA ARG A 302 -1.56 23.73 0.75
C ARG A 302 -1.93 24.06 -0.69
N ASP A 303 -0.98 24.57 -1.48
CA ASP A 303 -1.20 24.78 -2.90
C ASP A 303 -1.10 23.43 -3.64
N PRO A 304 -2.18 22.95 -4.30
CA PRO A 304 -2.15 21.68 -5.02
C PRO A 304 -1.14 21.65 -6.18
N ARG A 305 -0.67 22.81 -6.65
CA ARG A 305 0.32 22.89 -7.73
C ARG A 305 1.73 22.50 -7.28
N ASP A 306 1.99 22.57 -5.98
CA ASP A 306 3.29 22.21 -5.39
C ASP A 306 3.39 20.70 -5.08
N ALA A 307 2.29 19.96 -5.24
CA ALA A 307 2.25 18.53 -4.97
C ALA A 307 2.85 17.71 -6.12
N VAL A 308 3.57 16.64 -5.77
CA VAL A 308 4.19 15.72 -6.74
C VAL A 308 3.25 14.54 -7.00
N ASN A 309 2.55 14.57 -8.14
CA ASN A 309 1.56 13.55 -8.50
C ASN A 309 2.17 12.15 -8.57
N GLN A 310 1.41 11.14 -8.13
CA GLN A 310 1.85 9.74 -8.10
C GLN A 310 0.98 8.91 -9.04
N PHE A 311 1.61 8.29 -10.04
CA PHE A 311 0.97 7.28 -10.89
C PHE A 311 1.18 5.88 -10.30
N ILE A 312 0.07 5.14 -10.20
CA ILE A 312 0.04 3.78 -9.66
C ILE A 312 -0.79 2.92 -10.61
N ALA A 313 -0.34 1.69 -10.88
CA ALA A 313 -1.12 0.69 -11.59
C ALA A 313 -1.02 -0.66 -10.90
N PHE A 314 -2.04 -1.51 -10.99
CA PHE A 314 -1.97 -2.86 -10.44
C PHE A 314 -2.92 -3.84 -11.13
N ALA A 315 -2.61 -5.13 -11.00
CA ALA A 315 -3.43 -6.25 -11.42
C ALA A 315 -3.66 -7.22 -10.24
N VAL A 316 -4.92 -7.56 -9.99
CA VAL A 316 -5.39 -8.52 -8.98
C VAL A 316 -6.45 -9.45 -9.58
N PRO A 317 -6.88 -10.54 -8.91
CA PRO A 317 -7.85 -11.46 -9.47
C PRO A 317 -9.14 -10.74 -9.82
N TYR A 318 -9.77 -11.13 -10.92
CA TYR A 318 -11.02 -10.54 -11.37
C TYR A 318 -12.12 -10.71 -10.32
N GLY A 319 -12.73 -9.58 -9.93
CA GLY A 319 -13.94 -9.53 -9.10
C GLY A 319 -15.12 -9.01 -9.93
N SER A 320 -16.32 -9.52 -9.64
CA SER A 320 -17.57 -9.10 -10.28
C SER A 320 -18.48 -8.42 -9.26
N VAL A 321 -19.18 -7.37 -9.69
CA VAL A 321 -20.23 -6.71 -8.90
C VAL A 321 -21.38 -7.68 -8.57
N ALA A 322 -21.68 -8.59 -9.50
CA ALA A 322 -22.67 -9.65 -9.31
C ALA A 322 -21.99 -11.02 -9.19
N ASN A 323 -22.34 -11.78 -8.15
CA ASN A 323 -21.93 -13.17 -8.02
C ASN A 323 -22.64 -14.08 -9.04
N GLU A 324 -22.23 -15.34 -9.13
CA GLU A 324 -22.78 -16.27 -10.13
C GLU A 324 -24.30 -16.47 -10.03
N ARG A 325 -24.85 -16.48 -8.81
CA ARG A 325 -26.30 -16.61 -8.61
C ARG A 325 -27.01 -15.38 -9.18
N GLN A 326 -26.51 -14.19 -8.86
CA GLN A 326 -27.05 -12.92 -9.32
C GLN A 326 -26.96 -12.77 -10.85
N LEU A 327 -25.88 -13.25 -11.47
CA LEU A 327 -25.77 -13.28 -12.93
C LEU A 327 -26.81 -14.20 -13.59
N ARG A 328 -27.14 -15.33 -12.95
CA ARG A 328 -28.13 -16.30 -13.47
C ARG A 328 -29.58 -15.90 -13.20
N GLU A 329 -29.86 -15.36 -12.03
CA GLU A 329 -31.22 -15.11 -11.51
C GLU A 329 -31.63 -13.62 -11.59
N GLY A 330 -30.66 -12.73 -11.72
CA GLY A 330 -30.84 -11.29 -11.61
C GLY A 330 -30.65 -10.75 -10.19
N LEU A 331 -30.21 -9.49 -10.11
CA LEU A 331 -30.07 -8.76 -8.86
C LEU A 331 -31.41 -8.25 -8.34
N HIS A 332 -31.47 -8.08 -7.02
CA HIS A 332 -32.47 -7.24 -6.36
C HIS A 332 -31.87 -5.88 -6.02
N LEU A 333 -32.38 -4.82 -6.65
CA LEU A 333 -31.99 -3.44 -6.36
C LEU A 333 -33.01 -2.71 -5.49
N HIS A 334 -32.53 -1.76 -4.70
CA HIS A 334 -33.36 -0.77 -4.02
C HIS A 334 -33.08 0.64 -4.54
N VAL A 335 -34.13 1.41 -4.81
CA VAL A 335 -34.01 2.82 -5.16
C VAL A 335 -34.02 3.64 -3.87
N VAL A 336 -32.96 4.40 -3.62
CA VAL A 336 -32.80 5.14 -2.36
C VAL A 336 -33.38 6.55 -2.48
N ASP A 337 -34.34 6.88 -1.61
CA ASP A 337 -35.10 8.12 -1.67
C ASP A 337 -34.52 9.30 -0.88
N ASP A 338 -33.65 9.05 0.09
CA ASP A 338 -33.15 10.06 1.02
C ASP A 338 -31.62 10.21 1.03
N VAL A 339 -30.93 9.49 0.14
CA VAL A 339 -29.52 9.71 -0.22
C VAL A 339 -29.49 10.08 -1.70
N ARG A 340 -28.86 11.22 -2.01
CA ARG A 340 -28.72 11.70 -3.39
C ARG A 340 -27.31 11.42 -3.89
N ARG A 341 -27.20 11.06 -5.17
CA ARG A 341 -25.92 11.01 -5.86
C ARG A 341 -25.29 12.40 -5.80
N ILE A 342 -23.99 12.48 -5.50
CA ILE A 342 -23.23 13.73 -5.52
C ILE A 342 -23.51 14.44 -6.85
N PRO A 343 -24.04 15.68 -6.83
CA PRO A 343 -24.47 16.35 -8.04
C PRO A 343 -23.26 16.73 -8.91
N PRO A 344 -23.40 16.73 -10.26
CA PRO A 344 -22.31 17.10 -11.18
C PRO A 344 -21.68 18.46 -10.93
N GLU A 345 -22.44 19.38 -10.32
CA GLU A 345 -21.99 20.71 -9.92
C GLU A 345 -20.98 20.69 -8.75
N SER A 346 -21.00 19.64 -7.93
CA SER A 346 -20.06 19.46 -6.81
C SER A 346 -18.85 18.63 -7.22
N VAL A 347 -19.09 17.46 -7.82
CA VAL A 347 -18.04 16.59 -8.35
C VAL A 347 -18.52 16.08 -9.70
N ASP A 348 -17.76 16.36 -10.76
CA ASP A 348 -18.08 15.91 -12.11
C ASP A 348 -18.03 14.36 -12.18
N PRO A 349 -19.17 13.66 -12.37
CA PRO A 349 -19.22 12.20 -12.33
C PRO A 349 -18.55 11.56 -13.56
N GLN A 350 -18.26 12.34 -14.61
CA GLN A 350 -17.48 11.83 -15.74
C GLN A 350 -15.99 11.66 -15.39
N ILE A 351 -15.51 12.30 -14.31
CA ILE A 351 -14.21 12.02 -13.71
C ILE A 351 -14.40 10.83 -12.77
N LYS A 352 -13.92 9.65 -13.15
CA LYS A 352 -13.99 8.47 -12.28
C LYS A 352 -13.13 8.70 -11.03
N ASN A 353 -13.76 8.64 -9.85
CA ASN A 353 -13.22 9.11 -8.57
C ASN A 353 -13.68 8.23 -7.38
N TYR A 354 -13.03 8.38 -6.23
CA TYR A 354 -13.35 7.63 -5.00
C TYR A 354 -14.23 8.43 -4.01
N HIS A 355 -14.94 9.49 -4.44
CA HIS A 355 -15.97 10.12 -3.61
C HIS A 355 -17.23 9.23 -3.58
N TRP A 356 -17.17 8.17 -2.78
CA TRP A 356 -18.16 7.09 -2.72
C TRP A 356 -19.08 7.16 -1.50
N LEU A 357 -19.01 8.22 -0.68
CA LEU A 357 -19.77 8.29 0.57
C LEU A 357 -21.29 8.19 0.37
N ASP A 358 -21.82 8.80 -0.70
CA ASP A 358 -23.21 8.68 -1.12
C ASP A 358 -23.56 7.25 -1.56
N LEU A 359 -22.69 6.64 -2.37
CA LEU A 359 -22.84 5.26 -2.86
C LEU A 359 -22.82 4.24 -1.71
N VAL A 360 -21.89 4.40 -0.75
CA VAL A 360 -21.76 3.53 0.43
C VAL A 360 -22.94 3.73 1.38
N ALA A 361 -23.34 4.97 1.65
CA ALA A 361 -24.51 5.26 2.49
C ALA A 361 -25.79 4.68 1.88
N GLY A 362 -25.96 4.81 0.55
CA GLY A 362 -27.05 4.17 -0.17
C GLY A 362 -27.01 2.65 -0.05
N LEU A 363 -25.84 2.03 -0.27
CA LEU A 363 -25.66 0.59 -0.23
C LEU A 363 -26.09 -0.01 1.13
N LEU A 364 -25.70 0.63 2.23
CA LEU A 364 -26.12 0.23 3.57
C LEU A 364 -27.65 0.25 3.73
N LYS A 365 -28.32 1.30 3.23
CA LYS A 365 -29.80 1.36 3.23
C LYS A 365 -30.45 0.30 2.35
N GLY A 366 -29.83 -0.02 1.22
CA GLY A 366 -30.26 -1.14 0.38
C GLY A 366 -30.23 -2.46 1.13
N TYR A 367 -29.15 -2.71 1.88
CA TYR A 367 -29.03 -3.90 2.72
C TYR A 367 -30.07 -3.93 3.83
N ASP A 368 -30.34 -2.80 4.49
CA ASP A 368 -31.41 -2.68 5.50
C ASP A 368 -32.80 -2.98 4.90
N ALA A 369 -33.01 -2.65 3.62
CA ALA A 369 -34.22 -2.96 2.86
C ALA A 369 -34.24 -4.38 2.25
N GLY A 370 -33.23 -5.21 2.53
CA GLY A 370 -33.11 -6.57 2.03
C GLY A 370 -32.75 -6.69 0.55
N ALA A 371 -32.28 -5.61 -0.08
CA ALA A 371 -31.75 -5.63 -1.44
C ALA A 371 -30.26 -6.00 -1.47
N GLU A 372 -29.75 -6.30 -2.66
CA GLU A 372 -28.36 -6.71 -2.88
C GLU A 372 -27.46 -5.56 -3.35
N SER A 373 -28.08 -4.52 -3.90
CA SER A 373 -27.43 -3.26 -4.24
C SER A 373 -28.46 -2.16 -4.39
N VAL A 374 -28.02 -0.96 -4.79
CA VAL A 374 -28.88 0.22 -4.86
C VAL A 374 -28.70 1.03 -6.14
N VAL A 375 -29.70 1.85 -6.41
CA VAL A 375 -29.61 2.94 -7.39
C VAL A 375 -29.91 4.25 -6.67
N LEU A 376 -29.06 5.25 -6.90
CA LEU A 376 -29.25 6.59 -6.34
C LEU A 376 -29.97 7.50 -7.33
N LYS A 377 -30.62 8.52 -6.77
CA LYS A 377 -31.27 9.59 -7.53
C LYS A 377 -30.39 10.83 -7.61
N CYS A 378 -30.51 11.54 -8.72
CA CYS A 378 -30.13 12.94 -8.86
C CYS A 378 -30.95 13.82 -7.90
N THR A 379 -30.47 15.05 -7.68
CA THR A 379 -31.15 16.05 -6.83
C THR A 379 -32.53 16.47 -7.35
N ASP A 380 -32.77 16.33 -8.64
CA ASP A 380 -34.05 16.60 -9.31
C ASP A 380 -35.00 15.38 -9.35
N GLY A 381 -34.65 14.32 -8.63
CA GLY A 381 -35.44 13.08 -8.52
C GLY A 381 -35.26 12.08 -9.67
N SER A 382 -34.49 12.38 -10.73
CA SER A 382 -34.21 11.39 -11.76
C SER A 382 -33.27 10.30 -11.25
N ILE A 383 -33.28 9.15 -11.89
CA ILE A 383 -32.35 8.05 -11.65
C ILE A 383 -30.95 8.44 -12.16
N ALA A 384 -29.92 8.11 -11.37
CA ALA A 384 -28.51 8.32 -11.71
C ALA A 384 -27.81 6.96 -11.92
N GLU A 385 -26.98 6.53 -10.96
CA GLU A 385 -26.20 5.30 -11.03
C GLU A 385 -26.17 4.60 -9.66
N GLY A 386 -25.56 3.42 -9.62
CA GLY A 386 -25.32 2.67 -8.38
C GLY A 386 -23.83 2.49 -8.10
N PRO A 387 -23.47 1.81 -6.99
CA PRO A 387 -22.09 1.62 -6.56
C PRO A 387 -21.30 0.79 -7.59
N GLY A 388 -20.58 1.48 -8.47
CA GLY A 388 -19.70 0.88 -9.46
C GLY A 388 -20.36 0.42 -10.76
N PHE A 389 -21.59 0.85 -11.07
CA PHE A 389 -22.28 0.45 -12.31
C PHE A 389 -23.24 1.53 -12.85
N ASN A 390 -23.47 1.52 -14.17
CA ASN A 390 -24.60 2.22 -14.80
C ASN A 390 -25.83 1.32 -14.89
N LEU A 391 -27.00 1.90 -15.16
CA LEU A 391 -28.27 1.18 -15.32
C LEU A 391 -28.89 1.42 -16.72
N PHE A 392 -29.54 0.39 -17.25
CA PHE A 392 -30.38 0.45 -18.44
C PHE A 392 -31.79 -0.07 -18.14
N VAL A 393 -32.76 0.60 -18.72
CA VAL A 393 -34.18 0.22 -18.75
C VAL A 393 -34.52 -0.26 -20.16
N VAL A 394 -35.15 -1.42 -20.25
CA VAL A 394 -35.71 -1.96 -21.49
C VAL A 394 -37.21 -1.74 -21.47
N ARG A 395 -37.73 -1.12 -22.52
CA ARG A 395 -39.18 -0.94 -22.71
C ARG A 395 -39.53 -0.96 -24.19
N ASP A 396 -40.50 -1.78 -24.57
CA ASP A 396 -41.03 -1.88 -25.93
C ASP A 396 -39.92 -2.13 -26.99
N GLY A 397 -38.91 -2.91 -26.60
CA GLY A 397 -37.74 -3.24 -27.44
C GLY A 397 -36.65 -2.16 -27.53
N GLY A 398 -36.86 -0.98 -26.92
CA GLY A 398 -35.86 0.09 -26.82
C GLY A 398 -35.07 0.07 -25.52
N LEU A 399 -33.91 0.72 -25.51
CA LEU A 399 -33.03 0.90 -24.36
C LEU A 399 -32.96 2.37 -23.95
N ARG A 400 -33.12 2.64 -22.66
CA ARG A 400 -32.88 3.95 -22.05
C ARG A 400 -31.88 3.82 -20.91
N THR A 401 -30.97 4.77 -20.79
CA THR A 401 -30.01 4.85 -19.67
C THR A 401 -29.89 6.30 -19.21
N PRO A 402 -29.63 6.57 -17.93
CA PRO A 402 -29.52 7.95 -17.44
C PRO A 402 -28.49 8.76 -18.24
N GLU A 403 -28.85 10.00 -18.61
CA GLU A 403 -27.96 10.93 -19.31
C GLU A 403 -27.05 11.73 -18.38
N ARG A 404 -27.51 12.02 -17.16
CA ARG A 404 -26.89 12.97 -16.23
C ARG A 404 -26.65 12.33 -14.87
N GLY A 405 -25.66 12.82 -14.14
CA GLY A 405 -25.35 12.33 -12.79
C GLY A 405 -24.61 10.99 -12.79
N VAL A 406 -24.06 10.58 -13.93
CA VAL A 406 -23.44 9.25 -14.10
C VAL A 406 -22.07 9.32 -14.74
N LEU A 407 -21.24 8.33 -14.44
CA LEU A 407 -20.04 8.07 -15.21
C LEU A 407 -20.42 7.55 -16.59
N HIS A 408 -19.76 8.04 -17.63
CA HIS A 408 -19.85 7.44 -18.96
C HIS A 408 -19.02 6.15 -19.00
N GLY A 409 -19.62 5.06 -18.50
CA GLY A 409 -19.01 3.73 -18.44
C GLY A 409 -18.57 3.21 -19.81
N ILE A 410 -17.43 2.52 -19.88
CA ILE A 410 -16.97 1.86 -21.12
C ILE A 410 -17.89 0.68 -21.47
N THR A 411 -18.40 -0.04 -20.47
CA THR A 411 -19.43 -1.08 -20.66
C THR A 411 -20.75 -0.46 -21.17
N ARG A 412 -21.18 0.68 -20.62
CA ARG A 412 -22.33 1.46 -21.12
C ARG A 412 -22.13 1.89 -22.57
N GLN A 413 -20.96 2.42 -22.91
CA GLN A 413 -20.61 2.77 -24.29
C GLN A 413 -20.64 1.54 -25.21
N THR A 414 -20.14 0.40 -24.74
CA THR A 414 -20.19 -0.87 -25.47
C THR A 414 -21.62 -1.30 -25.75
N VAL A 415 -22.54 -1.14 -24.79
CA VAL A 415 -23.97 -1.43 -25.01
C VAL A 415 -24.55 -0.56 -26.12
N PHE A 416 -24.23 0.74 -26.19
CA PHE A 416 -24.67 1.59 -27.30
C PHE A 416 -24.14 1.09 -28.66
N GLU A 417 -22.87 0.71 -28.75
CA GLU A 417 -22.27 0.20 -29.98
C GLU A 417 -22.87 -1.15 -30.40
N LEU A 418 -23.11 -2.05 -29.45
CA LEU A 418 -23.79 -3.32 -29.69
C LEU A 418 -25.24 -3.10 -30.13
N ALA A 419 -25.98 -2.23 -29.44
CA ALA A 419 -27.35 -1.89 -29.78
C ALA A 419 -27.47 -1.34 -31.20
N ALA A 420 -26.59 -0.40 -31.59
CA ALA A 420 -26.52 0.12 -32.95
C ALA A 420 -26.26 -1.00 -33.98
N SER A 421 -25.32 -1.90 -33.72
CA SER A 421 -25.03 -3.04 -34.61
C SER A 421 -26.19 -4.04 -34.75
N MET A 422 -27.09 -4.06 -33.76
CA MET A 422 -28.25 -4.96 -33.70
C MET A 422 -29.56 -4.30 -34.15
N GLY A 423 -29.53 -3.02 -34.53
CA GLY A 423 -30.72 -2.25 -34.88
C GLY A 423 -31.65 -1.96 -33.69
N ILE A 424 -31.09 -1.88 -32.48
CA ILE A 424 -31.82 -1.57 -31.25
C ILE A 424 -31.71 -0.06 -30.97
N ASP A 425 -32.85 0.62 -30.77
CA ASP A 425 -32.87 2.02 -30.36
C ASP A 425 -32.37 2.15 -28.92
N ALA A 426 -31.21 2.79 -28.75
CA ALA A 426 -30.58 2.99 -27.45
C ALA A 426 -30.23 4.46 -27.24
N GLN A 427 -30.79 5.07 -26.20
CA GLN A 427 -30.65 6.50 -25.96
C GLN A 427 -30.31 6.79 -24.48
N ALA A 428 -29.47 7.80 -24.29
CA ALA A 428 -29.31 8.42 -22.98
C ALA A 428 -30.46 9.41 -22.78
N ASP A 429 -31.17 9.30 -21.65
CA ASP A 429 -32.36 10.11 -21.37
C ASP A 429 -32.52 10.33 -19.86
N ARG A 430 -33.44 11.21 -19.46
CA ARG A 430 -33.93 11.28 -18.10
C ARG A 430 -34.74 10.02 -17.80
N ILE A 431 -34.41 9.37 -16.69
CA ILE A 431 -35.17 8.21 -16.19
C ILE A 431 -35.78 8.58 -14.84
N ASP A 432 -37.07 8.31 -14.66
CA ASP A 432 -37.77 8.46 -13.39
C ASP A 432 -38.19 7.11 -12.77
N ASP A 433 -38.80 7.17 -11.59
CA ASP A 433 -39.27 5.97 -10.88
C ASP A 433 -40.38 5.21 -11.64
N ALA A 434 -41.19 5.92 -12.43
CA ALA A 434 -42.27 5.28 -13.19
C ALA A 434 -41.69 4.43 -14.32
N GLN A 435 -40.72 4.96 -15.05
CA GLN A 435 -40.01 4.22 -16.10
C GLN A 435 -39.30 2.97 -15.56
N LEU A 436 -38.74 3.02 -14.35
CA LEU A 436 -38.16 1.85 -13.70
C LEU A 436 -39.20 0.79 -13.30
N ARG A 437 -40.36 1.22 -12.76
CA ARG A 437 -41.44 0.30 -12.36
C ARG A 437 -42.11 -0.36 -13.56
N ASP A 438 -42.26 0.40 -14.64
CA ASP A 438 -42.96 -0.05 -15.85
C ASP A 438 -42.02 -0.73 -16.85
N ALA A 439 -40.75 -0.96 -16.49
CA ALA A 439 -39.76 -1.61 -17.34
C ALA A 439 -40.11 -3.07 -17.66
N ASP A 440 -39.85 -3.48 -18.91
CA ASP A 440 -39.95 -4.90 -19.30
C ASP A 440 -38.74 -5.68 -18.78
N GLU A 441 -37.55 -5.06 -18.83
CA GLU A 441 -36.31 -5.58 -18.25
C GLU A 441 -35.47 -4.44 -17.70
N VAL A 442 -34.64 -4.72 -16.71
CA VAL A 442 -33.59 -3.79 -16.24
C VAL A 442 -32.28 -4.57 -16.13
N PHE A 443 -31.18 -3.92 -16.46
CA PHE A 443 -29.85 -4.46 -16.25
C PHE A 443 -28.86 -3.37 -15.87
N ILE A 444 -27.79 -3.76 -15.18
CA ILE A 444 -26.69 -2.88 -14.82
C ILE A 444 -25.44 -3.23 -15.62
N THR A 445 -24.54 -2.27 -15.77
CA THR A 445 -23.32 -2.43 -16.57
C THR A 445 -22.09 -1.96 -15.80
N SER A 446 -21.04 -2.77 -15.78
CA SER A 446 -19.74 -2.43 -15.18
C SER A 446 -18.60 -3.18 -15.89
N THR A 447 -17.37 -2.67 -15.79
CA THR A 447 -16.16 -3.43 -16.17
C THR A 447 -16.07 -4.69 -15.30
N ALA A 448 -16.36 -4.56 -14.00
CA ALA A 448 -16.42 -5.66 -13.04
C ALA A 448 -17.80 -6.34 -13.08
N GLY A 449 -18.04 -7.18 -14.09
CA GLY A 449 -19.26 -7.99 -14.20
C GLY A 449 -19.93 -7.95 -15.57
N GLY A 450 -19.55 -7.00 -16.44
CA GLY A 450 -20.14 -6.85 -17.77
C GLY A 450 -21.58 -6.37 -17.68
N ILE A 451 -22.49 -7.10 -18.31
CA ILE A 451 -23.94 -6.86 -18.30
C ILE A 451 -24.56 -7.78 -17.24
N MET A 452 -25.30 -7.22 -16.28
CA MET A 452 -25.83 -7.99 -15.16
C MET A 452 -27.34 -7.75 -15.03
N PRO A 453 -28.18 -8.78 -15.10
CA PRO A 453 -29.63 -8.61 -15.07
C PRO A 453 -30.11 -8.12 -13.71
N VAL A 454 -31.19 -7.34 -13.68
CA VAL A 454 -31.92 -6.95 -12.49
C VAL A 454 -33.35 -7.47 -12.62
N THR A 455 -33.80 -8.24 -11.64
CA THR A 455 -35.11 -8.90 -11.71
C THR A 455 -36.04 -8.47 -10.60
N ARG A 456 -35.54 -7.73 -9.60
CA ARG A 456 -36.36 -7.12 -8.55
C ARG A 456 -35.94 -5.68 -8.27
N LEU A 457 -36.94 -4.82 -8.08
CA LEU A 457 -36.77 -3.44 -7.65
C LEU A 457 -37.69 -3.16 -6.46
N ASN A 458 -37.14 -2.66 -5.36
CA ASN A 458 -37.92 -2.34 -4.14
C ASN A 458 -38.80 -3.52 -3.66
N GLY A 459 -38.32 -4.75 -3.83
CA GLY A 459 -39.02 -5.98 -3.45
C GLY A 459 -40.06 -6.48 -4.46
N ALA A 460 -40.41 -5.69 -5.47
CA ALA A 460 -41.31 -6.08 -6.55
C ALA A 460 -40.53 -6.70 -7.74
N PRO A 461 -41.09 -7.68 -8.45
CA PRO A 461 -40.50 -8.20 -9.68
C PRO A 461 -40.51 -7.14 -10.78
N ILE A 462 -39.46 -7.12 -11.61
CA ILE A 462 -39.43 -6.41 -12.89
C ILE A 462 -39.89 -7.37 -13.98
N GLY A 463 -40.84 -6.97 -14.82
CA GLY A 463 -41.43 -7.85 -15.82
C GLY A 463 -41.99 -9.14 -15.19
N ASP A 464 -41.50 -10.29 -15.64
CA ASP A 464 -41.86 -11.61 -15.10
C ASP A 464 -40.96 -12.09 -13.93
N GLY A 465 -40.04 -11.23 -13.47
CA GLY A 465 -39.10 -11.54 -12.40
C GLY A 465 -37.92 -12.43 -12.82
N ARG A 466 -37.64 -12.55 -14.13
CA ARG A 466 -36.51 -13.32 -14.68
C ARG A 466 -35.66 -12.46 -15.61
N PRO A 467 -34.37 -12.79 -15.83
CA PRO A 467 -33.57 -12.08 -16.82
C PRO A 467 -34.22 -12.16 -18.20
N GLY A 468 -34.52 -11.02 -18.82
CA GLY A 468 -35.26 -11.02 -20.08
C GLY A 468 -34.39 -11.28 -21.33
N PRO A 469 -35.03 -11.48 -22.49
CA PRO A 469 -34.34 -11.82 -23.74
C PRO A 469 -33.40 -10.72 -24.26
N MET A 470 -33.74 -9.43 -24.08
CA MET A 470 -32.88 -8.33 -24.52
C MET A 470 -31.56 -8.33 -23.73
N THR A 471 -31.67 -8.44 -22.41
CA THR A 471 -30.52 -8.48 -21.50
C THR A 471 -29.59 -9.66 -21.82
N ARG A 472 -30.15 -10.87 -22.03
CA ARG A 472 -29.36 -12.06 -22.41
C ARG A 472 -28.67 -11.88 -23.75
N ARG A 473 -29.36 -11.36 -24.76
CA ARG A 473 -28.80 -11.11 -26.09
C ARG A 473 -27.61 -10.15 -26.02
N LEU A 474 -27.74 -9.06 -25.26
CA LEU A 474 -26.65 -8.11 -25.05
C LEU A 474 -25.51 -8.72 -24.25
N PHE A 475 -25.80 -9.51 -23.21
CA PHE A 475 -24.81 -10.24 -22.41
C PHE A 475 -23.94 -11.15 -23.29
N ASP A 476 -24.56 -12.00 -24.11
CA ASP A 476 -23.85 -12.94 -24.99
C ASP A 476 -22.97 -12.18 -25.98
N ALA A 477 -23.50 -11.10 -26.59
CA ALA A 477 -22.76 -10.29 -27.54
C ALA A 477 -21.59 -9.54 -26.89
N TYR A 478 -21.76 -9.03 -25.66
CA TYR A 478 -20.70 -8.37 -24.90
C TYR A 478 -19.54 -9.32 -24.65
N TRP A 479 -19.81 -10.53 -24.14
CA TRP A 479 -18.77 -11.51 -23.86
C TRP A 479 -18.11 -12.06 -25.12
N ALA A 480 -18.86 -12.26 -26.21
CA ALA A 480 -18.28 -12.63 -27.50
C ALA A 480 -17.26 -11.61 -28.01
N LYS A 481 -17.44 -10.30 -27.73
CA LYS A 481 -16.46 -9.26 -28.12
C LYS A 481 -15.11 -9.35 -27.39
N HIS A 482 -14.98 -10.12 -26.33
CA HIS A 482 -13.70 -10.28 -25.64
C HIS A 482 -12.68 -11.10 -26.45
N GLU A 483 -13.16 -11.90 -27.42
CA GLU A 483 -12.32 -12.67 -28.34
C GLU A 483 -11.96 -11.89 -29.61
N ASP A 484 -12.66 -10.78 -29.88
CA ASP A 484 -12.48 -9.95 -31.07
C ASP A 484 -11.22 -9.06 -30.93
N PRO A 485 -10.18 -9.21 -31.77
CA PRO A 485 -8.96 -8.40 -31.69
C PRO A 485 -9.17 -6.91 -31.97
N ALA A 486 -10.28 -6.51 -32.60
CA ALA A 486 -10.61 -5.09 -32.77
C ALA A 486 -11.09 -4.45 -31.46
N TRP A 487 -11.44 -5.25 -30.46
CA TRP A 487 -11.97 -4.83 -29.16
C TRP A 487 -11.07 -5.21 -27.99
N SER A 488 -10.11 -6.10 -28.23
CA SER A 488 -9.31 -6.73 -27.18
C SER A 488 -7.83 -6.84 -27.53
N LEU A 489 -6.98 -6.70 -26.51
CA LEU A 489 -5.54 -6.84 -26.62
C LEU A 489 -5.08 -8.11 -25.90
N ALA A 490 -4.44 -9.02 -26.62
CA ALA A 490 -3.86 -10.23 -26.05
C ALA A 490 -2.63 -9.90 -25.18
N VAL A 491 -2.52 -10.54 -24.01
CA VAL A 491 -1.32 -10.50 -23.18
C VAL A 491 -0.39 -11.65 -23.59
N ASP A 492 0.86 -11.32 -23.92
CA ASP A 492 1.91 -12.31 -24.09
C ASP A 492 2.49 -12.69 -22.72
N TYR A 493 2.18 -13.90 -22.27
CA TYR A 493 2.69 -14.43 -21.01
C TYR A 493 4.05 -15.12 -21.13
N ALA A 494 4.57 -15.31 -22.35
CA ALA A 494 5.83 -16.02 -22.61
C ALA A 494 7.05 -15.08 -22.74
N ALA A 495 6.85 -13.78 -22.93
CA ALA A 495 7.90 -12.78 -23.13
C ALA A 495 8.71 -12.39 -21.85
N GLY A 496 8.96 -13.34 -20.94
CA GLY A 496 9.56 -13.10 -19.62
C GLY A 496 11.01 -13.49 -19.48
#